data_AF-A0A239BKZ7-F1
#
_entry.id   AF-A0A239BKZ7-F1
#
_cell.length_a   1.000
_cell.length_b   1.000
_cell.length_c   1.000
_cell.angle_alpha   90.00
_cell.angle_beta   90.00
_cell.angle_gamma   90.00
#
_symmetry.space_group_name_H-M   'P 1'
#
loop_
_entity.id
_entity.type
_entity.pdbx_description
1 polymer ?
#
loop_
_entity_poly.entity_id
_entity_poly.type
_entity_poly.pdbx_seq_one_letter_code
_entity_poly.pdbx_strand_id
1 'polypeptide(L)'
;MLLAHAVAVLHAAVVLVVLTGALLALRWPRLVLLHAPVALAVLAVNLAGAPCPLTTLELALRERAGAAPYDDGFLGHHVFGPLGLDVGSPAVQVGLYTAAFGLNAVGYGLLVARARRRHPAARPE
;
A
#
# COMPACT_ATOMS: atom_id res chain seq x y z
N MET A 1 -10.96 -15.13 -15.94
CA MET A 1 -11.25 -15.39 -14.52
C MET A 1 -10.01 -15.65 -13.67
N LEU A 2 -9.21 -16.72 -13.90
CA LEU A 2 -7.99 -16.96 -13.09
C LEU A 2 -7.00 -15.77 -13.05
N LEU A 3 -6.73 -15.15 -14.20
CA LEU A 3 -5.79 -14.02 -14.29
C LEU A 3 -6.27 -12.80 -13.47
N ALA A 4 -7.57 -12.51 -13.48
CA ALA A 4 -8.16 -11.42 -12.70
C ALA A 4 -8.04 -11.69 -11.19
N HIS A 5 -8.27 -12.93 -10.75
CA HIS A 5 -8.04 -13.31 -9.35
C HIS A 5 -6.57 -13.23 -8.95
N ALA A 6 -5.64 -13.61 -9.84
CA ALA A 6 -4.21 -13.47 -9.58
C ALA A 6 -3.80 -11.99 -9.43
N VAL A 7 -4.34 -11.09 -10.26
CA VAL A 7 -4.11 -9.65 -10.13
C VAL A 7 -4.71 -9.10 -8.83
N ALA A 8 -5.91 -9.54 -8.43
CA ALA A 8 -6.52 -9.15 -7.17
C ALA A 8 -5.68 -9.60 -5.96
N VAL A 9 -5.17 -10.83 -5.96
CA VAL A 9 -4.26 -11.34 -4.91
C VAL A 9 -2.95 -10.56 -4.89
N LEU A 10 -2.39 -10.24 -6.06
CA LEU A 10 -1.21 -9.39 -6.16
C LEU A 10 -1.47 -7.98 -5.61
N HIS A 11 -2.64 -7.40 -5.91
CA HIS A 11 -3.06 -6.10 -5.38
C HIS A 11 -3.17 -6.15 -3.85
N ALA A 12 -3.81 -7.18 -3.30
CA ALA A 12 -3.88 -7.40 -1.85
C ALA A 12 -2.49 -7.51 -1.21
N ALA A 13 -1.56 -8.21 -1.86
CA ALA A 13 -0.18 -8.33 -1.41
C ALA A 13 0.54 -6.98 -1.41
N VAL A 14 0.34 -6.16 -2.45
CA VAL A 14 0.89 -4.80 -2.52
C VAL A 14 0.34 -3.94 -1.38
N VAL A 15 -0.96 -3.97 -1.13
CA VAL A 15 -1.58 -3.24 0.00
C VAL A 15 -0.95 -3.67 1.33
N LEU A 16 -0.80 -4.98 1.55
CA LEU A 16 -0.20 -5.51 2.76
C LEU A 16 1.26 -5.05 2.93
N VAL A 17 2.04 -5.07 1.86
CA VAL A 17 3.42 -4.55 1.85
C VAL A 17 3.42 -3.07 2.20
N VAL A 18 2.57 -2.26 1.58
CA VAL A 18 2.48 -0.81 1.85
C VAL A 18 2.13 -0.52 3.32
N LEU A 19 1.23 -1.30 3.92
CA LEU A 19 0.81 -1.09 5.30
C LEU A 19 1.82 -1.61 6.34
N THR A 20 2.46 -2.75 6.07
CA THR A 20 3.25 -3.47 7.08
C THR A 20 4.76 -3.46 6.83
N GLY A 21 5.19 -3.13 5.61
CA GLY A 21 6.59 -3.27 5.16
C GLY A 21 7.58 -2.41 5.97
N ALA A 22 7.17 -1.20 6.38
CA ALA A 22 8.00 -0.34 7.24
C ALA A 22 8.18 -0.90 8.67
N LEU A 23 7.18 -1.62 9.19
CA LEU A 23 7.29 -2.30 10.49
C LEU A 23 8.11 -3.58 10.36
N LEU A 24 7.92 -4.35 9.29
CA LEU A 24 8.72 -5.54 9.00
C LEU A 24 10.20 -5.20 8.79
N ALA A 25 10.49 -4.04 8.20
CA ALA A 25 11.84 -3.49 8.08
C ALA A 25 12.54 -3.29 9.43
N LEU A 26 11.81 -3.14 10.54
CA LEU A 26 12.41 -3.10 11.88
C LEU A 26 13.09 -4.42 12.26
N ARG A 27 12.56 -5.56 11.79
CA ARG A 27 13.16 -6.88 12.01
C ARG A 27 14.14 -7.25 10.90
N TRP A 28 13.83 -6.90 9.66
CA TRP A 28 14.64 -7.19 8.48
C TRP A 28 14.92 -5.93 7.66
N PRO A 29 15.96 -5.14 7.99
CA PRO A 29 16.19 -3.81 7.40
C PRO A 29 16.39 -3.81 5.89
N ARG A 30 16.80 -4.93 5.29
CA ARG A 30 16.89 -5.08 3.82
C ARG A 30 15.53 -4.93 3.13
N LEU A 31 14.42 -5.19 3.81
CA LEU A 31 13.09 -5.02 3.24
C LEU A 31 12.76 -3.58 2.88
N VAL A 32 13.44 -2.58 3.47
CA VAL A 32 13.27 -1.17 3.07
C VAL A 32 13.56 -0.96 1.59
N LEU A 33 14.55 -1.67 1.04
CA LEU A 33 14.93 -1.52 -0.37
C LEU A 33 13.81 -1.95 -1.33
N LEU A 34 12.94 -2.87 -0.90
CA LEU A 34 11.78 -3.29 -1.67
C LEU A 34 10.53 -2.47 -1.31
N HIS A 35 10.34 -2.19 -0.02
CA HIS A 35 9.18 -1.48 0.50
C HIS A 35 9.14 -0.02 0.02
N ALA A 36 10.25 0.70 0.13
CA ALA A 36 10.33 2.12 -0.23
C ALA A 36 9.91 2.42 -1.68
N PRO A 37 10.44 1.73 -2.73
CA PRO A 37 10.02 2.00 -4.10
C PRO A 37 8.56 1.62 -4.35
N VAL A 38 8.07 0.51 -3.76
CA VAL A 38 6.66 0.10 -3.92
C VAL A 38 5.72 1.12 -3.26
N ALA A 39 6.01 1.53 -2.02
CA ALA A 39 5.23 2.52 -1.31
C ALA A 39 5.23 3.88 -2.03
N LEU A 40 6.39 4.29 -2.58
CA LEU A 40 6.49 5.53 -3.35
C LEU A 40 5.70 5.46 -4.66
N ALA A 41 5.77 4.35 -5.39
CA ALA A 41 5.00 4.15 -6.62
C ALA A 41 3.49 4.19 -6.33
N VAL A 42 3.03 3.50 -5.28
CA VAL A 42 1.63 3.52 -4.84
C VAL A 42 1.21 4.93 -4.43
N LEU A 43 2.05 5.65 -3.69
CA LEU A 43 1.78 7.03 -3.30
C LEU A 43 1.68 7.96 -4.52
N ALA A 44 2.60 7.86 -5.47
CA ALA A 44 2.61 8.69 -6.68
C ALA A 44 1.34 8.47 -7.53
N VAL A 45 0.90 7.22 -7.67
CA VAL A 45 -0.34 6.89 -8.37
C VAL A 45 -1.56 7.48 -7.66
N ASN A 46 -1.64 7.36 -6.33
CA ASN A 46 -2.73 7.94 -5.55
C ASN A 46 -2.74 9.48 -5.62
N LEU A 47 -1.58 10.13 -5.51
CA LEU A 47 -1.47 11.59 -5.62
C LEU A 47 -1.82 12.12 -7.00
N ALA A 48 -1.55 11.34 -8.06
CA ALA A 48 -1.96 11.68 -9.41
C ALA A 48 -3.48 11.58 -9.63
N GLY A 49 -4.25 11.10 -8.64
CA GLY A 49 -5.67 10.79 -8.81
C GLY A 49 -5.91 9.70 -9.86
N ALA A 50 -4.85 8.96 -10.22
CA ALA A 50 -4.92 7.94 -11.25
C ALA A 50 -5.47 6.63 -10.65
N PRO A 51 -6.31 5.90 -11.38
CA PRO A 51 -6.70 4.57 -10.95
C PRO A 51 -5.45 3.70 -10.83
N CYS A 52 -5.39 2.85 -9.80
CA CYS A 52 -4.25 1.97 -9.61
C CYS A 52 -4.06 1.10 -10.87
N PRO A 53 -2.86 1.05 -11.47
CA PRO A 53 -2.64 0.33 -12.73
C PRO A 53 -2.97 -1.16 -12.60
N LEU A 54 -2.85 -1.73 -11.40
CA LEU A 54 -3.31 -3.10 -11.13
C LEU A 54 -4.83 -3.23 -11.22
N THR A 55 -5.59 -2.27 -10.69
CA THR A 55 -7.05 -2.26 -10.81
C THR A 55 -7.47 -2.10 -12.28
N THR A 56 -6.82 -1.19 -13.03
CA THR A 56 -7.09 -1.03 -14.46
C THR A 56 -6.82 -2.33 -15.23
N LEU A 57 -5.73 -3.02 -14.93
CA LEU A 57 -5.40 -4.31 -15.54
C LEU A 57 -6.42 -5.39 -15.16
N GLU A 58 -6.84 -5.44 -13.90
CA GLU A 58 -7.85 -6.38 -13.41
C GLU A 58 -9.20 -6.20 -14.10
N LEU A 59 -9.66 -4.95 -14.23
CA LEU A 59 -10.92 -4.60 -14.88
C LEU A 59 -10.86 -4.91 -16.38
N ALA A 60 -9.75 -4.60 -17.06
CA ALA A 60 -9.56 -4.95 -18.48
C ALA A 60 -9.55 -6.48 -18.71
N LEU A 61 -8.99 -7.26 -17.77
CA LEU A 61 -9.02 -8.72 -17.83
C LEU A 61 -10.41 -9.30 -17.50
N ARG A 62 -11.21 -8.61 -16.67
CA ARG A 62 -12.60 -8.97 -16.37
C ARG A 62 -13.52 -8.72 -17.57
N GLU A 63 -13.42 -7.55 -18.20
CA GLU A 63 -14.16 -7.23 -19.43
C GLU A 63 -13.90 -8.24 -20.53
N ARG A 64 -12.62 -8.57 -20.76
CA ARG A 64 -12.21 -9.61 -21.73
C ARG A 64 -12.75 -11.00 -21.39
N ALA A 65 -13.10 -11.25 -20.14
CA ALA A 65 -13.68 -12.50 -19.67
C ALA A 65 -15.22 -12.45 -19.55
N GLY A 66 -15.86 -11.37 -20.02
CA GLY A 66 -17.31 -11.19 -19.98
C GLY A 66 -17.89 -10.86 -18.60
N ALA A 67 -17.05 -10.46 -17.64
CA ALA A 67 -17.49 -9.99 -16.33
C ALA A 67 -17.62 -8.47 -16.28
N ALA A 68 -18.61 -7.99 -15.52
CA ALA A 68 -18.78 -6.56 -15.28
C ALA A 68 -17.58 -5.98 -14.51
N PRO A 69 -17.05 -4.82 -14.92
CA PRO A 69 -16.12 -4.05 -14.10
C PRO A 69 -16.82 -3.52 -12.84
N TYR A 70 -16.05 -3.20 -11.81
CA TYR A 70 -16.53 -2.51 -10.61
C TYR A 70 -15.89 -1.13 -10.51
N ASP A 71 -16.67 -0.13 -10.11
CA ASP A 71 -16.27 1.29 -10.18
C ASP A 71 -15.58 1.78 -8.89
N ASP A 72 -15.79 1.09 -7.75
CA ASP A 72 -15.29 1.52 -6.43
C ASP A 72 -13.80 1.22 -6.20
N GLY A 73 -13.10 0.68 -7.21
CA GLY A 73 -11.72 0.23 -7.11
C GLY A 73 -11.51 -0.95 -6.14
N PHE A 74 -10.26 -1.42 -6.01
CA PHE A 74 -9.94 -2.65 -5.27
C PHE A 74 -10.38 -2.59 -3.80
N LEU A 75 -10.04 -1.51 -3.09
CA LEU A 75 -10.40 -1.34 -1.69
C LEU A 75 -11.91 -1.14 -1.50
N GLY A 76 -12.56 -0.40 -2.39
CA GLY A 76 -14.02 -0.25 -2.36
C GLY A 76 -14.72 -1.58 -2.53
N HIS A 77 -14.34 -2.37 -3.53
CA HIS A 77 -14.98 -3.65 -3.81
C HIS A 77 -14.67 -4.74 -2.77
N HIS A 78 -13.41 -4.86 -2.33
CA HIS A 78 -12.97 -5.98 -1.50
C HIS A 78 -12.92 -5.71 0.00
N VAL A 79 -12.77 -4.46 0.43
CA VAL A 79 -12.56 -4.11 1.84
C VAL A 79 -13.75 -3.33 2.39
N PHE A 80 -14.11 -2.21 1.76
CA PHE A 80 -15.09 -1.28 2.29
C PHE A 80 -16.54 -1.65 1.94
N GLY A 81 -16.78 -2.19 0.74
CA GLY A 81 -18.08 -2.66 0.29
C GLY A 81 -18.71 -3.70 1.23
N PRO A 82 -18.00 -4.77 1.63
CA PRO A 82 -18.49 -5.73 2.62
C PRO A 82 -18.79 -5.13 4.00
N LEU A 83 -18.17 -3.99 4.32
CA LEU A 83 -18.39 -3.25 5.57
C LEU A 83 -19.52 -2.20 5.45
N GLY A 84 -20.13 -2.07 4.26
CA GLY A 84 -21.13 -1.02 3.98
C GLY A 84 -20.55 0.39 3.98
N LEU A 85 -19.24 0.52 3.75
CA LEU A 85 -18.53 1.79 3.76
C LEU A 85 -18.25 2.26 2.33
N ASP A 86 -18.52 3.53 2.07
CA ASP A 86 -18.18 4.18 0.82
C ASP A 86 -16.71 4.62 0.84
N VAL A 87 -15.88 3.99 0.00
CA VAL A 87 -14.45 4.32 -0.15
C VAL A 87 -14.23 5.74 -0.68
N GLY A 88 -15.20 6.27 -1.42
CA GLY A 88 -15.20 7.65 -1.89
C GLY A 88 -15.49 8.65 -0.77
N SER A 89 -16.08 8.22 0.36
CA SER A 89 -16.43 9.12 1.45
C SER A 89 -15.18 9.77 2.06
N PRO A 90 -15.23 11.08 2.40
CA PRO A 90 -14.10 11.78 3.02
C PRO A 90 -13.59 11.11 4.29
N ALA A 91 -14.51 10.55 5.10
CA ALA A 91 -14.15 9.86 6.34
C ALA A 91 -13.29 8.61 6.08
N VAL A 92 -13.67 7.78 5.09
CA VAL A 92 -12.92 6.58 4.73
C VAL A 92 -11.58 6.96 4.11
N GLN A 93 -11.54 7.95 3.22
CA GLN A 93 -10.29 8.43 2.63
C GLN A 93 -9.32 8.95 3.70
N VAL A 94 -9.79 9.81 4.61
CA VAL A 94 -8.97 10.32 5.71
C VAL A 94 -8.47 9.17 6.59
N GLY A 95 -9.33 8.22 6.94
CA GLY A 95 -8.94 7.03 7.71
C GLY A 95 -7.87 6.20 7.00
N LEU A 96 -8.06 5.93 5.71
CA LEU A 96 -7.12 5.15 4.89
C LEU A 96 -5.75 5.83 4.81
N TYR A 97 -5.70 7.12 4.47
CA TYR A 97 -4.45 7.86 4.38
C TYR A 97 -3.79 7.99 5.75
N THR A 98 -4.54 8.30 6.81
CA THR A 98 -4.00 8.43 8.18
C THR A 98 -3.39 7.11 8.64
N ALA A 99 -4.06 5.98 8.42
CA ALA A 99 -3.54 4.67 8.77
C ALA A 99 -2.27 4.33 7.98
N ALA A 100 -2.31 4.50 6.66
CA ALA A 100 -1.18 4.20 5.79
C ALA A 100 0.05 5.07 6.11
N PHE A 101 -0.12 6.39 6.18
CA PHE A 101 0.98 7.31 6.50
C PHE A 101 1.46 7.14 7.94
N GLY A 102 0.55 6.99 8.92
CA GLY A 102 0.89 6.83 10.33
C GLY A 102 1.74 5.58 10.58
N LEU A 103 1.33 4.43 10.06
CA LEU A 103 2.10 3.18 10.18
C LEU A 103 3.49 3.28 9.56
N ASN A 104 3.58 3.89 8.37
CA ASN A 104 4.85 4.08 7.68
C ASN A 104 5.77 5.07 8.40
N ALA A 105 5.24 6.21 8.87
CA ALA A 105 6.00 7.21 9.61
C ALA A 105 6.58 6.63 10.90
N VAL A 106 5.78 5.85 11.65
CA VAL A 106 6.25 5.15 12.84
C VAL A 106 7.33 4.12 12.49
N GLY A 107 7.11 3.28 11.48
CA GLY A 107 8.08 2.26 11.07
C GLY A 107 9.43 2.85 10.64
N TYR A 108 9.42 3.83 9.74
CA TYR A 108 10.64 4.51 9.30
C TYR A 108 11.30 5.32 10.41
N GLY A 109 10.52 6.03 11.23
CA GLY A 109 11.03 6.80 12.36
C GLY A 109 11.78 5.93 13.38
N LEU A 110 11.20 4.77 13.71
CA LEU A 110 11.84 3.79 14.59
C LEU A 110 13.11 3.18 13.95
N LEU A 111 13.11 2.94 12.64
CA LEU A 111 14.27 2.42 11.93
C LEU A 111 15.43 3.43 11.95
N VAL A 112 15.14 4.70 11.66
CA VAL A 112 16.13 5.80 11.72
C VAL A 112 16.65 5.98 13.16
N ALA A 113 15.77 5.94 14.16
CA ALA A 113 16.17 6.01 15.56
C ALA A 113 17.11 4.86 15.97
N ARG A 114 16.85 3.64 15.49
CA ARG A 114 17.73 2.47 15.70
C ARG A 114 19.08 2.63 15.01
N ALA A 115 19.12 3.13 13.78
CA ALA A 115 20.36 3.37 13.05
C ALA A 115 21.24 4.43 13.75
N ARG A 116 20.62 5.52 14.23
CA ARG A 116 21.31 6.58 14.98
C ARG A 116 21.87 6.09 16.32
N ARG A 117 21.16 5.21 17.03
CA ARG A 117 21.65 4.59 18.28
C ARG A 117 22.83 3.63 18.05
N ARG A 118 22.94 3.03 16.86
CA ARG A 118 24.04 2.13 16.49
C ARG A 118 25.29 2.85 16.03
N HIS A 119 25.18 4.13 15.66
CA HIS A 119 26.31 5.04 15.47
C HIS A 119 26.40 6.02 16.65
N PRO A 120 26.82 5.60 17.86
CA PRO A 120 27.39 6.56 18.77
C PRO A 120 28.59 7.17 18.06
N ALA A 121 28.59 8.50 17.94
CA ALA A 121 29.66 9.27 17.32
C ALA A 121 31.01 8.71 17.78
N ALA A 122 31.84 8.30 16.81
CA ALA A 122 33.25 8.14 17.06
C ALA A 122 33.72 9.46 17.68
N ARG A 123 34.09 9.43 18.97
CA ARG A 123 34.70 10.59 19.62
C ARG A 123 35.92 10.97 18.78
N PRO A 124 36.03 12.22 18.30
CA PRO A 124 37.31 12.71 17.82
C PRO A 124 38.22 12.79 19.05
N GLU A 125 39.32 12.05 19.01
CA GLU A 125 40.46 12.25 19.92
C GLU A 125 41.32 13.42 19.44
#